data_AF-A0A9E4HUW9-F1
#
_entry.id   AF-A0A9E4HUW9-F1
#
_cell.length_a   1.000
_cell.length_b   1.000
_cell.length_c   1.000
_cell.angle_alpha   90.00
_cell.angle_beta   90.00
_cell.angle_gamma   90.00
#
_symmetry.space_group_name_H-M   'P 1'
#
loop_
_entity.id
_entity.type
_entity.pdbx_description
1 polymer ?
#
loop_
_entity_poly.entity_id
_entity_poly.type
_entity_poly.pdbx_seq_one_letter_code
_entity_poly.pdbx_strand_id
1 'polypeptide(L)'
;MKYVSMLFAIILGALGFAATYKDVMADDRPWHVIGEVWFAWAPSSLQVTEAIVSRYIDPCGAIVALGCEPFLWHPIISTMLNWYAAPIFLLSGLGFALLGRWLGKRKPKIKVKA
;
A
#
# COMPACT_ATOMS: atom_id res chain seq x y z
N MET A 1 14.76 8.77 -9.19
CA MET A 1 14.06 7.49 -9.41
C MET A 1 14.53 6.39 -8.45
N LYS A 2 15.79 5.90 -8.52
CA LYS A 2 16.29 4.82 -7.64
C LYS A 2 16.06 5.09 -6.14
N TYR A 3 16.50 6.25 -5.64
CA TYR A 3 16.41 6.59 -4.21
C TYR A 3 14.96 6.68 -3.72
N VAL A 4 14.08 7.27 -4.52
CA VAL A 4 12.64 7.36 -4.19
C VAL A 4 12.02 5.97 -4.07
N SER A 5 12.25 5.10 -5.06
CA SER A 5 11.77 3.70 -5.00
C SER A 5 12.34 2.94 -3.81
N MET A 6 13.59 3.23 -3.42
CA MET A 6 14.24 2.58 -2.30
C MET A 6 13.72 3.07 -0.94
N LEU A 7 13.36 4.36 -0.83
CA LEU A 7 12.68 4.89 0.36
C LEU A 7 11.31 4.22 0.56
N PHE A 8 10.49 4.11 -0.49
CA PHE A 8 9.22 3.39 -0.43
C PHE A 8 9.41 1.92 -0.02
N ALA A 9 10.42 1.25 -0.56
CA ALA A 9 10.74 -0.12 -0.18
C ALA A 9 11.09 -0.27 1.30
N ILE A 10 11.88 0.66 1.85
CA ILE A 10 12.27 0.66 3.28
C ILE A 10 11.05 0.89 4.16
N ILE A 11 10.21 1.87 3.83
CA ILE A 11 9.00 2.19 4.62
C ILE A 11 8.05 0.98 4.63
N LEU A 12 7.74 0.42 3.45
CA LEU A 12 6.84 -0.73 3.34
C LEU A 12 7.44 -1.99 4.00
N GLY A 13 8.75 -2.20 3.86
CA GLY A 13 9.44 -3.29 4.54
C GLY A 13 9.38 -3.18 6.07
N ALA A 14 9.58 -1.97 6.62
CA ALA A 14 9.47 -1.72 8.05
C ALA A 14 8.03 -1.93 8.56
N LEU A 15 7.02 -1.45 7.82
CA LEU A 15 5.61 -1.69 8.12
C LEU A 15 5.26 -3.19 8.08
N GLY A 16 5.76 -3.92 7.08
CA GLY A 16 5.59 -5.35 6.97
C GLY A 16 6.20 -6.11 8.14
N PHE A 17 7.42 -5.74 8.54
CA PHE A 17 8.07 -6.33 9.71
C PHE A 17 7.33 -6.02 11.02
N ALA A 18 6.83 -4.79 11.18
CA ALA A 18 6.02 -4.42 12.34
C ALA A 18 4.69 -5.18 12.39
N ALA A 19 4.04 -5.41 11.25
CA ALA A 19 2.85 -6.23 11.14
C ALA A 19 3.14 -7.70 11.50
N THR A 20 4.20 -8.29 10.95
CA THR A 20 4.64 -9.66 11.31
C THR A 20 4.95 -9.78 12.80
N TYR A 21 5.61 -8.79 13.39
CA TYR A 21 5.91 -8.79 14.82
C TYR A 21 4.62 -8.83 15.66
N LYS A 22 3.61 -8.03 15.30
CA LYS A 22 2.30 -8.08 15.96
C LYS A 22 1.59 -9.41 15.74
N ASP A 23 1.65 -9.97 14.54
CA ASP A 23 1.03 -11.26 14.22
C ASP A 23 1.67 -12.42 14.99
N VAL A 24 2.98 -12.35 15.26
CA VAL A 24 3.71 -13.37 16.03
C VAL A 24 3.48 -13.22 17.54
N MET A 25 3.31 -12.00 18.02
CA MET A 25 3.09 -11.72 19.46
C MET A 25 1.62 -11.77 19.88
N ALA A 26 0.70 -11.91 18.92
CA ALA A 26 -0.72 -12.05 19.22
C ALA A 26 -1.07 -13.52 19.47
N ASP A 27 -1.51 -13.83 20.69
CA ASP A 27 -1.95 -15.18 21.07
C ASP A 27 -3.33 -15.55 20.51
N ASP A 28 -4.13 -14.55 20.11
CA ASP A 28 -5.54 -14.76 19.76
C ASP A 28 -5.77 -15.12 18.27
N ARG A 29 -5.00 -14.50 17.36
CA ARG A 29 -5.19 -14.67 15.91
C ARG A 29 -3.90 -14.34 15.16
N PRO A 30 -3.31 -15.30 14.43
CA PRO A 30 -2.25 -15.00 13.50
C PRO A 30 -2.88 -14.30 12.28
N TRP A 31 -2.22 -13.26 11.76
CA TRP A 31 -2.56 -12.53 10.52
C TRP A 31 -3.69 -11.49 10.62
N HIS A 32 -3.35 -10.31 11.14
CA HIS A 32 -4.22 -9.14 11.14
C HIS A 32 -4.36 -8.54 9.74
N VAL A 33 -5.55 -8.00 9.45
CA VAL A 33 -5.86 -7.35 8.17
C VAL A 33 -5.38 -5.89 8.18
N ILE A 34 -5.10 -5.33 7.00
CA ILE A 34 -4.58 -3.96 6.85
C ILE A 34 -5.50 -2.93 7.53
N GLY A 35 -6.82 -3.06 7.35
CA GLY A 35 -7.80 -2.14 7.92
C GLY A 35 -7.78 -2.15 9.44
N GLU A 36 -7.59 -3.31 10.06
CA GLU A 36 -7.50 -3.44 11.52
C GLU A 36 -6.19 -2.85 12.06
N VAL A 37 -5.07 -3.11 11.39
CA VAL A 37 -3.77 -2.51 11.75
C VAL A 37 -3.83 -1.00 11.64
N TRP A 38 -4.43 -0.48 10.58
CA TRP A 38 -4.60 0.97 10.39
C TRP A 38 -5.56 1.56 11.43
N PHE A 39 -6.71 0.93 11.68
CA PHE A 39 -7.64 1.40 12.71
C PHE A 39 -7.00 1.41 14.11
N ALA A 40 -6.19 0.41 14.44
CA ALA A 40 -5.48 0.34 15.72
C ALA A 40 -4.41 1.44 15.89
N TRP A 41 -3.80 1.91 14.80
CA TRP A 41 -2.76 2.95 14.86
C TRP A 41 -3.31 4.37 14.69
N ALA A 42 -4.28 4.56 13.81
CA ALA A 42 -4.80 5.88 13.43
C ALA A 42 -6.28 5.82 13.02
N PRO A 43 -7.21 5.63 13.97
CA PRO A 43 -8.63 5.47 13.67
C PRO A 43 -9.24 6.73 13.04
N SER A 44 -8.81 7.91 13.48
CA SER A 44 -9.25 9.19 12.92
C SER A 44 -8.83 9.36 11.47
N SER A 45 -7.62 8.90 11.11
CA SER A 45 -7.14 8.95 9.72
C SER A 45 -7.99 8.04 8.81
N LEU A 46 -8.37 6.85 9.28
CA LEU A 46 -9.23 5.94 8.53
C LEU A 46 -10.59 6.57 8.23
N GLN A 47 -11.24 7.14 9.26
CA GLN A 47 -12.57 7.77 9.14
C GLN A 47 -12.54 9.05 8.29
N VAL A 48 -11.49 9.86 8.41
CA VAL A 48 -11.31 11.04 7.56
C VAL A 48 -11.10 10.61 6.11
N THR A 49 -10.33 9.56 5.84
CA THR A 49 -10.13 9.06 4.48
C THR A 49 -11.44 8.55 3.89
N GLU A 50 -12.24 7.81 4.68
CA GLU A 50 -13.58 7.37 4.28
C GLU A 50 -14.49 8.56 3.90
N ALA A 51 -14.54 9.58 4.76
CA ALA A 51 -15.33 10.78 4.51
C ALA A 51 -14.84 11.59 3.29
N ILE A 52 -13.52 11.66 3.07
CA ILE A 52 -12.93 12.35 1.91
C ILE A 52 -13.25 11.59 0.64
N VAL A 53 -12.98 10.28 0.58
CA VAL A 53 -13.23 9.47 -0.61
C VAL A 53 -14.70 9.52 -0.99
N SER A 54 -15.61 9.40 -0.01
CA SER A 54 -17.05 9.43 -0.25
C SER A 54 -17.56 10.79 -0.75
N ARG A 55 -16.87 11.89 -0.42
CA ARG A 55 -17.25 13.26 -0.84
C ARG A 55 -16.61 13.71 -2.14
N TYR A 56 -15.35 13.37 -2.36
CA TYR A 56 -14.52 13.96 -3.41
C TYR A 56 -14.21 13.01 -4.55
N ILE A 57 -14.36 11.70 -4.36
CA ILE A 57 -14.17 10.73 -5.42
C ILE A 57 -15.54 10.23 -5.85
N ASP A 58 -16.14 10.94 -6.81
CA ASP A 58 -17.41 10.57 -7.41
C ASP A 58 -17.20 9.51 -8.51
N PRO A 59 -17.66 8.26 -8.31
CA PRO A 59 -17.53 7.21 -9.32
C PRO A 59 -18.36 7.48 -10.58
N CYS A 60 -19.38 8.36 -10.53
CA CYS A 60 -20.23 8.70 -11.69
C CYS A 60 -19.41 9.26 -12.87
N GLY A 61 -18.36 10.05 -12.60
CA GLY A 61 -17.52 10.64 -13.63
C GLY A 61 -16.36 9.76 -14.11
N ALA A 62 -15.94 8.79 -13.29
CA ALA A 62 -14.79 7.94 -13.57
C ALA A 62 -15.16 6.63 -14.27
N ILE A 63 -16.33 6.04 -13.97
CA ILE A 63 -16.78 4.76 -14.53
C ILE A 63 -18.29 4.82 -14.79
N VAL A 64 -18.67 5.28 -15.99
CA VAL A 64 -20.07 5.43 -16.44
C VAL A 64 -20.88 4.11 -16.35
N ALA A 65 -20.20 2.96 -16.33
CA ALA A 65 -20.80 1.63 -16.27
C ALA A 65 -21.32 1.20 -14.88
N LEU A 66 -20.94 1.88 -13.78
CA LEU A 66 -21.23 1.43 -12.41
C LEU A 66 -22.50 2.03 -11.78
N GLY A 67 -23.30 2.79 -12.53
CA GLY A 67 -24.63 3.23 -12.06
C GLY A 67 -24.59 4.05 -10.77
N CYS A 68 -23.93 5.22 -10.80
CA CYS A 68 -24.10 6.37 -9.90
C CYS A 68 -24.46 6.16 -8.42
N GLU A 69 -23.84 5.20 -7.75
CA GLU A 69 -23.96 5.06 -6.30
C GLU A 69 -22.54 5.11 -5.69
N PRO A 70 -22.34 5.76 -4.52
CA PRO A 70 -21.03 5.91 -3.86
C PRO A 70 -20.42 4.56 -3.41
N PHE A 71 -20.03 3.76 -4.39
CA PHE A 71 -19.52 2.39 -4.28
C PHE A 71 -18.00 2.34 -4.42
N LEU A 72 -17.24 3.42 -4.19
CA LEU A 72 -15.78 3.30 -4.26
C LEU A 72 -15.19 2.76 -2.95
N TRP A 73 -15.69 3.27 -1.81
CA TRP A 73 -15.18 2.85 -0.51
C TRP A 73 -15.60 1.43 -0.15
N HIS A 74 -16.90 1.12 -0.27
CA HIS A 74 -17.45 -0.12 0.27
C HIS A 74 -17.06 -1.42 -0.44
N PRO A 75 -17.00 -1.54 -1.78
CA PRO A 75 -16.53 -2.75 -2.45
C PRO A 75 -15.02 -2.73 -2.77
N ILE A 76 -14.40 -1.59 -3.10
CA ILE A 76 -13.00 -1.58 -3.55
C ILE A 76 -12.05 -1.37 -2.39
N ILE A 77 -12.22 -0.28 -1.64
CA ILE A 77 -11.27 0.05 -0.57
C ILE A 77 -11.43 -0.93 0.59
N SER A 78 -12.66 -1.31 0.95
CA SER A 78 -12.89 -2.32 1.99
C SER A 78 -12.27 -3.68 1.64
N THR A 79 -12.28 -4.10 0.37
CA THR A 79 -11.64 -5.38 -0.02
C THR A 79 -10.13 -5.30 0.05
N MET A 80 -9.54 -4.16 -0.35
CA MET A 80 -8.10 -3.91 -0.17
C MET A 80 -7.69 -3.88 1.30
N LEU A 81 -8.50 -3.28 2.18
CA LEU A 81 -8.25 -3.23 3.62
C LEU A 81 -8.38 -4.61 4.29
N ASN A 82 -9.15 -5.52 3.70
CA ASN A 82 -9.32 -6.87 4.22
C ASN A 82 -8.18 -7.83 3.84
N TRP A 83 -7.17 -7.36 3.09
CA TRP A 83 -6.00 -8.18 2.81
C TRP A 83 -5.10 -8.29 4.05
N TYR A 84 -4.39 -9.41 4.15
CA TYR A 84 -3.44 -9.66 5.22
C TYR A 84 -2.29 -8.64 5.18
N ALA A 85 -2.05 -7.94 6.30
CA ALA A 85 -1.13 -6.81 6.34
C ALA A 85 0.33 -7.22 6.05
N ALA A 86 0.84 -8.22 6.78
CA ALA A 86 2.21 -8.67 6.66
C ALA A 86 2.64 -9.06 5.22
N PRO A 87 1.94 -9.95 4.51
CA PRO A 87 2.38 -10.37 3.18
C PRO A 87 2.28 -9.22 2.16
N ILE A 88 1.25 -8.38 2.24
CA ILE A 88 1.08 -7.28 1.29
C ILE A 88 2.18 -6.22 1.45
N PHE A 89 2.50 -5.83 2.68
CA PHE A 89 3.57 -4.85 2.91
C PHE A 89 4.95 -5.39 2.55
N LEU A 90 5.24 -6.67 2.86
CA LEU A 90 6.52 -7.28 2.50
C LEU A 90 6.68 -7.47 0.99
N LEU A 91 5.65 -7.97 0.30
CA LEU A 91 5.69 -8.17 -1.15
C LEU A 91 5.80 -6.83 -1.90
N SER A 92 5.03 -5.82 -1.49
CA SER A 92 5.11 -4.49 -2.09
C SER A 92 6.47 -3.84 -1.84
N GLY A 93 7.01 -3.93 -0.61
CA GLY A 93 8.35 -3.47 -0.29
C GLY A 93 9.44 -4.13 -1.14
N LEU A 94 9.35 -5.47 -1.31
CA LEU A 94 10.26 -6.22 -2.18
C LEU A 94 10.12 -5.79 -3.66
N GLY A 95 8.89 -5.59 -4.14
CA GLY A 95 8.61 -5.08 -5.48
C GLY A 95 9.28 -3.73 -5.74
N PHE A 96 9.12 -2.76 -4.82
CA PHE A 96 9.77 -1.45 -4.93
C PHE A 96 11.29 -1.53 -4.81
N ALA A 97 11.84 -2.46 -4.02
CA ALA A 97 13.29 -2.67 -3.94
C ALA A 97 13.85 -3.18 -5.27
N LEU A 98 13.17 -4.16 -5.89
CA LEU A 98 13.55 -4.71 -7.20
C LEU A 98 13.44 -3.65 -8.30
N LEU A 99 12.35 -2.87 -8.32
CA LEU A 99 12.17 -1.76 -9.25
C LEU A 99 13.29 -0.72 -9.12
N GLY A 100 13.63 -0.33 -7.90
CA GLY A 100 14.72 0.60 -7.62
C GLY A 100 16.08 0.09 -8.12
N ARG A 101 16.36 -1.21 -7.95
CA ARG A 101 17.58 -1.85 -8.48
C ARG A 101 17.59 -1.88 -10.01
N TRP A 102 16.46 -2.19 -10.64
CA TRP A 102 16.35 -2.24 -12.09
C TRP A 102 16.56 -0.86 -12.73
N LEU A 103 15.91 0.18 -12.19
CA LEU A 103 16.09 1.56 -12.63
C LEU A 103 17.53 2.07 -12.40
N GLY A 104 18.20 1.59 -11.35
CA GLY A 104 19.60 1.93 -11.06
C GLY A 104 20.62 1.32 -12.03
N LYS A 105 20.30 0.21 -12.71
CA LYS A 105 21.19 -0.45 -13.67
C LYS A 105 21.22 0.22 -15.05
N ARG A 106 20.27 1.13 -15.35
CA ARG A 106 20.22 1.88 -16.62
C ARG A 106 21.18 3.08 -16.69
N LYS A 107 22.35 3.03 -16.04
CA LYS A 107 23.39 4.04 -16.29
C LYS A 107 24.07 3.72 -17.63
N PRO A 108 23.98 4.58 -18.66
CA PRO A 108 24.65 4.33 -19.93
C PRO A 108 26.16 4.29 -19.68
N LYS A 109 26.82 3.20 -20.11
CA LYS A 109 28.28 3.16 -20.17
C LYS A 109 28.71 4.17 -21.24
N ILE A 110 29.15 5.35 -20.81
CA ILE A 110 29.79 6.31 -21.72
C ILE A 110 31.11 5.67 -22.14
N LYS A 111 31.16 5.11 -23.36
CA LYS A 111 32.42 4.69 -23.98
C LYS A 111 33.15 5.96 -24.41
N VAL A 112 34.14 6.38 -23.64
CA VAL A 112 35.15 7.34 -24.11
C VAL A 112 36.01 6.60 -25.12
N LYS A 113 35.86 6.92 -26.40
CA LYS A 113 36.83 6.51 -27.44
C LYS A 113 38.02 7.45 -27.30
N ALA A 114 39.16 6.90 -26.89
CA ALA A 114 40.47 7.52 -27.04
C ALA A 114 40.95 7.38 -28.48
#